data_AF-A0A5Q6PC72-F1
#
_entry.id   AF-A0A5Q6PC72-F1
#
_cell.length_a   1.000
_cell.length_b   1.000
_cell.length_c   1.000
_cell.angle_alpha   90.00
_cell.angle_beta   90.00
_cell.angle_gamma   90.00
#
_symmetry.space_group_name_H-M   'P 1'
#
loop_
_entity.id
_entity.type
_entity.pdbx_description
1 polymer ?
#
loop_
_entity_poly.entity_id
_entity_poly.type
_entity_poly.pdbx_seq_one_letter_code
_entity_poly.pdbx_strand_id
1 'polypeptide(L)'
;MYNWLLDAFSTPSGKSQFISIVVSSCIAISVLLLNQRLTSTRERKKLYIEKIEELYLAVTEYIESCNDLITDIQKGTYREESGYHRYNESTYDKRESSIAKIEMLCGLYFPEISFNSKDYCISKMPAFGAAISGQYARREVNAEKTVIKSRKHIENASQELKEMCQHLMKSKML
;
A
#
# COMPACT_ATOMS: atom_id res chain seq x y z
N MET A 1 -13.23 40.00 -38.10
CA MET A 1 -12.27 40.15 -36.97
C MET A 1 -10.81 40.10 -37.42
N TYR A 2 -10.39 39.11 -38.21
CA TYR A 2 -8.99 38.99 -38.66
C TYR A 2 -8.51 40.16 -39.54
N ASN A 3 -9.38 40.65 -40.45
CA ASN A 3 -9.06 41.80 -41.32
C ASN A 3 -8.88 43.13 -40.56
N TRP A 4 -9.58 43.32 -39.43
CA TRP A 4 -9.46 44.53 -38.61
C TRP A 4 -8.13 44.55 -37.82
N LEU A 5 -7.67 43.39 -37.36
CA LEU A 5 -6.36 43.23 -36.72
C LEU A 5 -5.19 43.51 -37.69
N LEU A 6 -5.33 43.10 -38.96
CA LEU A 6 -4.33 43.38 -39.99
C LEU A 6 -4.27 44.85 -40.38
N ASP A 7 -5.42 45.54 -40.44
CA ASP A 7 -5.48 46.98 -40.73
C ASP A 7 -4.94 47.85 -39.57
N ALA A 8 -5.30 47.50 -38.32
CA ALA A 8 -4.88 48.23 -37.12
C ALA A 8 -3.37 48.15 -36.85
N PHE A 9 -2.69 47.11 -37.35
CA PHE A 9 -1.25 46.90 -37.19
C PHE A 9 -0.47 46.97 -38.53
N SER A 10 -0.96 47.73 -39.51
CA SER A 10 -0.31 47.89 -40.82
C SER A 10 0.98 48.73 -40.78
N THR A 11 1.12 49.63 -39.79
CA THR A 11 2.31 50.46 -39.57
C THR A 11 3.49 49.65 -38.98
N PRO A 12 4.75 49.93 -39.37
CA PRO A 12 5.93 49.21 -38.87
C PRO A 12 6.05 49.16 -37.33
N SER A 13 5.61 50.23 -36.65
CA SER A 13 5.57 50.34 -35.18
C SER A 13 4.48 49.45 -34.56
N GLY A 14 3.31 49.33 -35.21
CA GLY A 14 2.24 48.45 -34.74
C GLY A 14 2.61 46.97 -34.84
N LYS A 15 3.32 46.57 -35.91
CA LYS A 15 3.80 45.19 -36.08
C LYS A 15 4.76 44.76 -34.97
N SER A 16 5.68 45.63 -34.54
CA SER A 16 6.63 45.30 -33.47
C SER A 16 5.95 45.19 -32.10
N GLN A 17 4.97 46.04 -31.81
CA GLN A 17 4.17 45.95 -30.59
C GLN A 17 3.34 44.66 -30.54
N PHE A 18 2.69 44.28 -31.64
CA PHE A 18 1.94 43.02 -31.71
C PHE A 18 2.83 41.80 -31.49
N ILE A 19 4.01 41.75 -32.14
CA ILE A 19 4.99 40.67 -31.93
C ILE A 19 5.44 40.63 -30.46
N SER A 20 5.72 41.78 -29.84
CA SER A 20 6.09 41.86 -28.43
C SER A 20 5.01 41.31 -27.51
N ILE A 21 3.74 41.64 -27.75
CA ILE A 21 2.60 41.13 -26.98
C ILE A 21 2.46 39.61 -27.16
N VAL A 22 2.58 39.11 -28.39
CA VAL A 22 2.48 37.66 -28.68
C VAL A 22 3.63 36.89 -28.02
N VAL A 23 4.87 37.40 -28.12
CA VAL A 23 6.05 36.76 -27.50
C VAL A 23 5.92 36.79 -25.98
N SER A 24 5.54 37.92 -25.38
CA SER A 24 5.30 38.03 -23.94
C SER A 24 4.23 37.07 -23.46
N SER A 25 3.12 36.96 -24.20
CA SER A 25 2.03 36.03 -23.90
C SER A 25 2.48 34.56 -24.01
N CYS A 26 3.26 34.22 -25.04
CA CYS A 26 3.80 32.87 -25.21
C CYS A 26 4.76 32.50 -24.07
N ILE A 27 5.60 33.43 -23.63
CA ILE A 27 6.50 33.22 -22.48
C ILE A 27 5.67 32.99 -21.21
N ALA A 28 4.67 33.82 -20.95
CA ALA A 28 3.79 33.68 -19.79
C ALA A 28 3.07 32.32 -19.75
N ILE A 29 2.50 31.89 -20.89
CA ILE A 29 1.84 30.59 -21.03
C ILE A 29 2.85 29.45 -20.82
N SER A 30 4.06 29.57 -21.39
CA SER A 30 5.10 28.55 -21.26
C SER A 30 5.54 28.38 -19.81
N VAL A 31 5.74 29.48 -19.08
CA VAL A 31 6.07 29.46 -17.65
C VAL A 31 4.94 28.82 -16.84
N LEU A 32 3.68 29.14 -17.15
CA LEU A 32 2.53 28.57 -16.47
C LEU A 32 2.43 27.05 -16.69
N LEU A 33 2.61 26.58 -17.93
CA LEU A 33 2.59 25.16 -18.27
C LEU A 33 3.75 24.40 -17.61
N LEU A 34 4.95 24.98 -17.60
CA LEU A 34 6.10 24.40 -16.89
C LEU A 34 5.83 24.30 -15.39
N ASN A 35 5.29 25.35 -14.78
CA ASN A 35 4.98 25.34 -13.36
C ASN A 35 3.91 24.30 -13.00
N GLN A 36 2.84 24.19 -13.81
CA GLN A 36 1.80 23.16 -13.63
C GLN A 36 2.37 21.74 -13.80
N ARG A 37 3.27 21.53 -14.75
CA ARG A 37 3.91 20.23 -14.96
C ARG A 37 4.82 19.84 -13.80
N LEU A 38 5.63 20.78 -13.29
CA LEU A 38 6.48 20.55 -12.13
C LEU A 38 5.65 20.27 -10.88
N THR A 39 4.59 21.06 -10.66
CA THR A 39 3.68 20.90 -9.53
C THR A 39 2.98 19.54 -9.57
N SER A 40 2.34 19.19 -10.70
CA SER A 40 1.65 17.91 -10.84
C SER A 40 2.59 16.71 -10.71
N THR A 41 3.83 16.81 -11.19
CA THR A 41 4.83 15.73 -11.02
C THR A 41 5.20 15.56 -9.55
N ARG A 42 5.42 16.67 -8.83
CA ARG A 42 5.73 16.66 -7.40
C ARG A 42 4.56 16.11 -6.57
N GLU A 43 3.33 16.51 -6.88
CA GLU A 43 2.12 16.03 -6.21
C GLU A 43 1.94 14.53 -6.42
N ARG A 44 2.14 14.03 -7.64
CA ARG A 44 2.11 12.58 -7.92
C ARG A 44 3.17 11.83 -7.12
N LYS A 45 4.42 12.31 -7.07
CA LYS A 45 5.48 11.69 -6.25
C LYS A 45 5.09 11.69 -4.76
N LYS A 46 4.54 12.79 -4.25
CA LYS A 46 4.07 12.87 -2.86
C LYS A 46 2.96 11.87 -2.57
N LEU A 47 1.98 11.75 -3.46
CA LEU A 47 0.89 10.78 -3.34
C LEU A 47 1.43 9.34 -3.30
N TYR A 48 2.35 8.98 -4.19
CA TYR A 48 2.95 7.64 -4.17
C TYR A 48 3.69 7.36 -2.86
N ILE A 49 4.47 8.31 -2.33
CA ILE A 49 5.16 8.15 -1.05
C ILE A 49 4.15 7.88 0.07
N GLU A 50 3.10 8.70 0.16
CA GLU A 50 2.05 8.55 1.17
C GLU A 50 1.37 7.17 1.08
N LYS A 51 1.10 6.68 -0.12
CA LYS A 51 0.48 5.35 -0.31
C LYS A 51 1.44 4.19 -0.05
N ILE A 52 2.73 4.36 -0.27
CA ILE A 52 3.75 3.37 0.13
C ILE A 52 3.87 3.34 1.65
N GLU A 53 3.82 4.48 2.33
CA GLU A 53 3.83 4.56 3.80
C GLU A 53 2.57 3.91 4.40
N GLU A 54 1.39 4.21 3.86
CA GLU A 54 0.14 3.55 4.27
C GLU A 54 0.19 2.04 4.07
N LEU A 55 0.79 1.58 2.97
CA LEU A 55 0.99 0.16 2.68
C LEU A 55 1.95 -0.48 3.69
N TYR A 56 3.05 0.20 4.00
CA TYR A 56 4.03 -0.29 4.98
C TYR A 56 3.43 -0.42 6.39
N LEU A 57 2.59 0.54 6.79
CA LEU A 57 1.86 0.47 8.05
C LEU A 57 0.88 -0.70 8.06
N ALA A 58 0.12 -0.92 6.98
CA ALA A 58 -0.81 -2.04 6.86
C ALA A 58 -0.09 -3.40 6.91
N VAL A 59 1.07 -3.52 6.24
CA VAL A 59 1.93 -4.71 6.32
C VAL A 59 2.41 -4.95 7.76
N THR A 60 2.84 -3.90 8.45
CA THR A 60 3.33 -4.01 9.83
C THR A 60 2.21 -4.47 10.76
N GLU A 61 1.03 -3.86 10.66
CA GLU A 61 -0.15 -4.22 11.45
C GLU A 61 -0.60 -5.67 11.18
N TYR A 62 -0.54 -6.14 9.94
CA TYR A 62 -0.79 -7.54 9.59
C TYR A 62 0.19 -8.49 10.31
N ILE A 63 1.49 -8.20 10.27
CA ILE A 63 2.53 -9.04 10.87
C ILE A 63 2.43 -9.03 12.41
N GLU A 64 2.17 -7.88 13.02
CA GLU A 64 1.94 -7.76 14.46
C GLU A 64 0.72 -8.58 14.88
N SER A 65 -0.40 -8.42 14.20
CA SER A 65 -1.64 -9.17 14.47
C SER A 65 -1.42 -10.69 14.37
N CYS A 66 -0.65 -11.15 13.37
CA CYS A 66 -0.31 -12.56 13.24
C CYS A 66 0.56 -13.07 14.40
N ASN A 67 1.55 -12.28 14.83
CA ASN A 67 2.41 -12.63 15.95
C ASN A 67 1.63 -12.66 17.27
N ASP A 68 0.72 -11.72 17.48
CA ASP A 68 -0.14 -11.68 18.67
C ASP A 68 -1.01 -12.93 18.76
N LEU A 69 -1.69 -13.31 17.66
CA LEU A 69 -2.50 -14.54 17.61
C LEU A 69 -1.69 -15.79 17.97
N ILE A 70 -0.46 -15.93 17.44
CA ILE A 70 0.41 -17.07 17.77
C ILE A 70 0.89 -17.01 19.22
N THR A 71 1.22 -15.83 19.70
CA THR A 71 1.68 -15.61 21.08
C THR A 71 0.58 -15.93 22.08
N ASP A 72 -0.66 -15.57 21.80
CA ASP A 72 -1.82 -15.89 22.63
C ASP A 72 -2.06 -17.40 22.72
N ILE A 73 -1.90 -18.11 21.59
CA ILE A 73 -1.98 -19.57 21.57
C ILE A 73 -0.87 -20.20 22.42
N GLN A 74 0.36 -19.69 22.32
CA GLN A 74 1.50 -20.22 23.09
C GLN A 74 1.39 -19.95 24.59
N LYS A 75 0.93 -18.75 24.97
CA LYS A 75 0.71 -18.37 26.38
C LYS A 75 -0.52 -19.07 26.98
N GLY A 76 -1.40 -19.56 26.12
CA GLY A 76 -2.67 -20.13 26.52
C GLY A 76 -3.66 -19.10 27.06
N THR A 77 -3.52 -17.82 26.67
CA THR A 77 -4.28 -16.68 27.21
C THR A 77 -5.79 -16.91 27.18
N TYR A 78 -6.28 -17.57 26.13
CA TYR A 78 -7.70 -17.83 25.89
C TYR A 78 -8.04 -19.32 25.88
N ARG A 79 -7.31 -20.12 26.66
CA ARG A 79 -7.58 -21.56 26.79
C ARG A 79 -8.78 -21.78 27.71
N GLU A 80 -9.77 -22.52 27.22
CA GLU A 80 -10.88 -23.00 28.03
C GLU A 80 -10.49 -24.26 28.84
N GLU A 81 -11.24 -24.55 29.89
CA GLU A 81 -11.09 -25.78 30.70
C GLU A 81 -11.27 -27.05 29.86
N SER A 82 -12.08 -26.96 28.79
CA SER A 82 -12.29 -28.00 27.78
C SER A 82 -11.04 -28.30 26.94
N GLY A 83 -9.99 -27.49 27.05
CA GLY A 83 -8.76 -27.55 26.26
C GLY A 83 -8.86 -26.84 24.90
N TYR A 84 -10.04 -26.35 24.53
CA TYR A 84 -10.24 -25.54 23.32
C TYR A 84 -9.65 -24.14 23.51
N HIS A 85 -9.16 -23.55 22.41
CA HIS A 85 -8.73 -22.16 22.43
C HIS A 85 -9.78 -21.27 21.79
N ARG A 86 -10.23 -20.27 22.56
CA ARG A 86 -10.77 -19.05 21.96
C ARG A 86 -9.63 -18.21 21.40
N TYR A 87 -9.99 -17.20 20.63
CA TYR A 87 -9.06 -16.22 20.09
C TYR A 87 -9.58 -14.82 20.37
N ASN A 88 -8.69 -13.85 20.31
CA ASN A 88 -9.07 -12.45 20.37
C ASN A 88 -9.67 -12.04 19.02
N GLU A 89 -11.00 -11.87 18.96
CA GLU A 89 -11.73 -11.43 17.77
C GLU A 89 -11.20 -10.10 17.24
N SER A 90 -10.84 -9.15 18.12
CA SER A 90 -10.30 -7.87 17.68
C SER A 90 -8.97 -8.01 16.94
N THR A 91 -8.07 -8.88 17.42
CA THR A 91 -6.78 -9.14 16.75
C THR A 91 -6.99 -9.86 15.41
N TYR A 92 -7.97 -10.77 15.36
CA TYR A 92 -8.35 -11.45 14.12
C TYR A 92 -8.92 -10.46 13.08
N ASP A 93 -9.84 -9.59 13.48
CA ASP A 93 -10.46 -8.60 12.60
C ASP A 93 -9.44 -7.57 12.11
N LYS A 94 -8.50 -7.16 12.97
CA LYS A 94 -7.37 -6.31 12.56
C LYS A 94 -6.56 -6.97 11.45
N ARG A 95 -6.20 -8.25 11.60
CA ARG A 95 -5.48 -9.03 10.58
C ARG A 95 -6.22 -9.02 9.23
N GLU A 96 -7.52 -9.32 9.23
CA GLU A 96 -8.33 -9.33 8.00
C GLU A 96 -8.42 -7.94 7.37
N SER A 97 -8.64 -6.91 8.18
CA SER A 97 -8.69 -5.52 7.74
C SER A 97 -7.36 -5.07 7.13
N SER A 98 -6.23 -5.42 7.74
CA SER A 98 -4.90 -5.10 7.21
C SER A 98 -4.64 -5.79 5.88
N ILE A 99 -5.01 -7.07 5.71
CA ILE A 99 -4.90 -7.76 4.42
C ILE A 99 -5.76 -7.09 3.35
N ALA A 100 -7.02 -6.78 3.67
CA ALA A 100 -7.92 -6.10 2.73
C ALA A 100 -7.37 -4.72 2.34
N LYS A 101 -6.77 -3.99 3.28
CA LYS A 101 -6.12 -2.71 3.04
C LYS A 101 -4.89 -2.85 2.13
N ILE A 102 -4.07 -3.87 2.33
CA ILE A 102 -2.94 -4.18 1.44
C ILE A 102 -3.45 -4.49 0.03
N GLU A 103 -4.46 -5.35 -0.10
CA GLU A 103 -5.05 -5.70 -1.39
C GLU A 103 -5.59 -4.48 -2.13
N MET A 104 -6.32 -3.61 -1.41
CA MET A 104 -6.84 -2.36 -1.95
C MET A 104 -5.71 -1.43 -2.41
N LEU A 105 -4.67 -1.23 -1.60
CA LEU A 105 -3.57 -0.34 -1.94
C LEU A 105 -2.79 -0.85 -3.15
N CYS A 106 -2.51 -2.15 -3.22
CA CYS A 106 -1.89 -2.79 -4.38
C CYS A 106 -2.77 -2.64 -5.62
N GLY A 107 -4.07 -2.93 -5.52
CA GLY A 107 -4.99 -2.86 -6.66
C GLY A 107 -5.19 -1.45 -7.22
N LEU A 108 -5.23 -0.42 -6.36
CA LEU A 108 -5.52 0.95 -6.77
C LEU A 108 -4.28 1.74 -7.20
N TYR A 109 -3.18 1.62 -6.44
CA TYR A 109 -2.00 2.48 -6.61
C TYR A 109 -0.80 1.76 -7.23
N PHE A 110 -0.77 0.42 -7.15
CA PHE A 110 0.38 -0.38 -7.58
C PHE A 110 -0.05 -1.60 -8.42
N PRO A 111 -0.75 -1.42 -9.54
CA PRO A 111 -1.29 -2.52 -10.35
C PRO A 111 -0.22 -3.44 -10.95
N GLU A 112 1.04 -3.00 -10.97
CA GLU A 112 2.21 -3.78 -11.35
C GLU A 112 2.57 -4.87 -10.33
N ILE A 113 2.01 -4.83 -9.12
CA ILE A 113 2.22 -5.83 -8.09
C ILE A 113 1.09 -6.86 -8.15
N SER A 114 1.47 -8.11 -8.37
CA SER A 114 0.58 -9.27 -8.21
C SER A 114 0.46 -9.66 -6.74
N PHE A 115 -0.26 -8.87 -5.94
CA PHE A 115 -0.60 -9.24 -4.56
C PHE A 115 -1.83 -10.16 -4.55
N ASN A 116 -1.79 -11.22 -3.74
CA ASN A 116 -2.90 -12.15 -3.58
C ASN A 116 -3.15 -12.42 -2.09
N SER A 117 -4.30 -11.96 -1.58
CA SER A 117 -4.69 -12.11 -0.18
C SER A 117 -4.78 -13.57 0.28
N LYS A 118 -5.00 -14.53 -0.65
CA LYS A 118 -5.04 -15.96 -0.34
C LYS A 118 -3.70 -16.51 0.13
N ASP A 119 -2.59 -15.90 -0.27
CA ASP A 119 -1.25 -16.34 0.15
C ASP A 119 -0.96 -15.95 1.61
N TYR A 120 -1.72 -15.00 2.15
CA TYR A 120 -1.62 -14.47 3.51
C TYR A 120 -2.86 -14.82 4.37
N CYS A 121 -3.68 -15.77 3.94
CA CYS A 121 -4.88 -16.15 4.69
C CYS A 121 -4.55 -16.95 5.96
N ILE A 122 -5.47 -16.92 6.93
CA ILE A 122 -5.27 -17.57 8.24
C ILE A 122 -5.02 -19.08 8.15
N SER A 123 -5.49 -19.72 7.08
CA SER A 123 -5.26 -21.16 6.84
C SER A 123 -3.77 -21.50 6.67
N LYS A 124 -2.94 -20.52 6.29
CA LYS A 124 -1.48 -20.66 6.22
C LYS A 124 -0.81 -20.67 7.60
N MET A 125 -1.56 -20.35 8.66
CA MET A 125 -1.15 -20.44 10.05
C MET A 125 -1.79 -21.67 10.71
N PRO A 126 -1.24 -22.88 10.51
CA PRO A 126 -1.82 -24.12 11.02
C PRO A 126 -1.97 -24.14 12.54
N ALA A 127 -1.16 -23.37 13.27
CA ALA A 127 -1.28 -23.28 14.71
C ALA A 127 -2.62 -22.68 15.18
N PHE A 128 -3.16 -21.73 14.43
CA PHE A 128 -4.45 -21.10 14.74
C PHE A 128 -5.60 -22.09 14.53
N GLY A 129 -5.62 -22.76 13.37
CA GLY A 129 -6.62 -23.77 13.07
C GLY A 129 -6.61 -24.94 14.06
N ALA A 130 -5.42 -25.43 14.42
CA ALA A 130 -5.26 -26.51 15.40
C ALA A 130 -5.69 -26.12 16.82
N ALA A 131 -5.49 -24.84 17.20
CA ALA A 131 -5.90 -24.32 18.49
C ALA A 131 -7.43 -24.25 18.61
N ILE A 132 -8.09 -23.68 17.61
CA ILE A 132 -9.55 -23.46 17.63
C ILE A 132 -10.33 -24.76 17.44
N SER A 133 -9.85 -25.65 16.58
CA SER A 133 -10.49 -26.95 16.35
C SER A 133 -10.32 -27.94 17.52
N GLY A 134 -9.51 -27.60 18.53
CA GLY A 134 -9.23 -28.46 19.67
C GLY A 134 -8.25 -29.61 19.38
N GLN A 135 -7.58 -29.62 18.22
CA GLN A 135 -6.60 -30.66 17.87
C GLN A 135 -5.44 -30.74 18.86
N TYR A 136 -5.07 -29.62 19.50
CA TYR A 136 -4.09 -29.60 20.58
C TYR A 136 -4.59 -30.29 21.85
N ALA A 137 -5.86 -30.08 22.23
CA ALA A 137 -6.46 -30.76 23.38
C ALA A 137 -6.51 -32.28 23.16
N ARG A 138 -6.82 -32.69 21.92
CA ARG A 138 -6.90 -34.10 21.49
C ARG A 138 -5.54 -34.74 21.20
N ARG A 139 -4.45 -33.97 21.22
CA ARG A 139 -3.08 -34.41 20.84
C ARG A 139 -3.01 -35.01 19.43
N GLU A 140 -3.89 -34.61 18.53
CA GLU A 140 -3.91 -35.07 17.12
C GLU A 140 -2.73 -34.50 16.33
N VAL A 141 -2.23 -33.33 16.75
CA VAL A 141 -1.12 -32.62 16.11
C VAL A 141 -0.09 -32.17 17.13
N ASN A 142 1.18 -32.18 16.72
CA ASN A 142 2.26 -31.66 17.54
C ASN A 142 2.23 -30.12 17.55
N ALA A 143 1.92 -29.54 18.72
CA ALA A 143 1.77 -28.10 18.92
C ALA A 143 3.04 -27.30 18.62
N GLU A 144 4.22 -27.83 18.95
CA GLU A 144 5.49 -27.18 18.65
C GLU A 144 5.72 -27.09 17.14
N LYS A 145 5.46 -28.19 16.43
CA LYS A 145 5.65 -28.27 14.98
C LYS A 145 4.70 -27.33 14.22
N THR A 146 3.44 -27.22 14.64
CA THR A 146 2.47 -26.31 14.03
C THR A 146 2.82 -24.85 14.29
N VAL A 147 3.25 -24.51 15.51
CA VAL A 147 3.71 -23.15 15.84
C VAL A 147 4.94 -22.75 15.04
N ILE A 148 5.94 -23.64 14.90
CA ILE A 148 7.13 -23.38 14.07
C ILE A 148 6.73 -23.11 12.62
N LYS A 149 5.82 -23.91 12.05
CA LYS A 149 5.31 -23.71 10.69
C LYS A 149 4.61 -22.36 10.53
N SER A 150 3.74 -21.98 11.48
CA SER A 150 3.06 -20.69 11.47
C SER A 150 4.03 -19.52 11.59
N ARG A 151 5.02 -19.60 12.50
CA ARG A 151 6.05 -18.56 12.64
C ARG A 151 6.90 -18.40 11.39
N LYS A 152 7.29 -19.52 10.76
CA LYS A 152 8.02 -19.48 9.48
C LYS A 152 7.21 -18.82 8.37
N HIS A 153 5.90 -19.07 8.32
CA HIS A 153 5.03 -18.37 7.36
C HIS A 153 4.99 -16.85 7.64
N ILE A 154 4.85 -16.43 8.90
CA ILE A 154 4.87 -15.00 9.27
C ILE A 154 6.21 -14.36 8.89
N GLU A 155 7.33 -15.05 9.13
CA GLU A 155 8.66 -14.56 8.79
C GLU A 155 8.84 -14.38 7.28
N ASN A 156 8.48 -15.39 6.49
CA ASN A 156 8.49 -15.32 5.03
C ASN A 156 7.59 -14.20 4.52
N ALA A 157 6.36 -14.09 5.03
CA ALA A 157 5.42 -13.05 4.65
C ALA A 157 5.95 -11.65 5.01
N SER A 158 6.56 -11.50 6.18
CA SER A 158 7.21 -10.25 6.58
C SER A 158 8.32 -9.87 5.60
N GLN A 159 9.14 -10.82 5.20
CA GLN A 159 10.23 -10.57 4.25
C GLN A 159 9.69 -10.16 2.88
N GLU A 160 8.80 -10.95 2.29
CA GLU A 160 8.20 -10.70 0.97
C GLU A 160 7.50 -9.33 0.92
N LEU A 161 6.66 -9.02 1.91
CA LEU A 161 5.90 -7.77 1.93
C LEU A 161 6.79 -6.55 2.17
N LYS A 162 7.87 -6.69 2.98
CA LYS A 162 8.84 -5.60 3.16
C LYS A 162 9.67 -5.36 1.91
N GLU A 163 10.13 -6.43 1.26
CA GLU A 163 10.86 -6.33 -0.01
C GLU A 163 10.00 -5.69 -1.11
N MET A 164 8.72 -6.04 -1.16
CA MET A 164 7.73 -5.41 -2.04
C MET A 164 7.63 -3.89 -1.80
N CYS A 165 7.46 -3.46 -0.54
CA CYS A 165 7.41 -2.04 -0.20
C CYS A 165 8.72 -1.30 -0.55
N GLN A 166 9.88 -1.93 -0.32
CA GLN A 166 11.18 -1.35 -0.68
C GLN A 166 11.35 -1.21 -2.19
N HIS A 167 10.89 -2.19 -2.96
CA HIS A 167 10.93 -2.15 -4.41
C HIS A 167 10.06 -1.01 -4.96
N LEU A 168 8.84 -0.85 -4.42
CA LEU A 168 7.96 0.27 -4.76
C LEU A 168 8.61 1.62 -4.48
N MET A 169 9.21 1.78 -3.29
CA MET A 169 9.86 3.03 -2.92
C MET A 169 10.98 3.37 -3.89
N LYS A 170 11.85 2.39 -4.22
CA LYS A 170 12.92 2.60 -5.21
C LYS A 170 12.38 2.93 -6.60
N SER A 171 11.35 2.21 -7.05
CA SER A 171 10.81 2.37 -8.41
C SER A 171 10.04 3.67 -8.62
N LYS A 172 9.38 4.23 -7.60
CA LYS A 172 8.56 5.45 -7.74
C LYS A 172 9.28 6.72 -7.27
N MET A 173 10.41 6.60 -6.56
CA MET A 173 11.21 7.77 -6.16
C MET A 173 12.17 8.28 -7.24
N LEU A 174 12.75 7.39 -8.06
CA LEU A 174 13.54 7.74 -9.25
C LEU A 174 12.63 8.41 -10.29
#